data_AF-A0A034WU23-F1
#
_entry.id   AF-A0A034WU23-F1
#
_cell.length_a   1.000
_cell.length_b   1.000
_cell.length_c   1.000
_cell.angle_alpha   90.00
_cell.angle_beta   90.00
_cell.angle_gamma   90.00
#
_symmetry.space_group_name_H-M   'P 1'
#
loop_
_entity.id
_entity.type
_entity.pdbx_description
1 polymer ?
#
loop_
_entity_poly.entity_id
_entity_poly.type
_entity_poly.pdbx_seq_one_letter_code
_entity_poly.pdbx_strand_id
1 'polypeptide(L)'
;LCHANLLPCEITMNMIQYLPSETNWGPMTVALRHLEKWRRILKYSECFLMLSEFIKMKLATVIEKIGWTDDGDEAKRLMRPEVLLSSVLWEDIDSITKAKNMLNQFLYYNGTAIPPNLREVVYTGSILSGEYIYWQHCWERFIALQRTSESFVERMQLLRALGRTKDAWLQNRLLSHVTMLPTVEVVQVLQAIAGTP
;
A
#
# COMPACT_ATOMS: atom_id res chain seq x y z
N LEU A 1 18.30 11.08 11.81
CA LEU A 1 19.06 11.20 13.07
C LEU A 1 19.01 9.92 13.90
N CYS A 2 17.84 9.36 14.27
CA CYS A 2 17.78 8.08 15.01
C CYS A 2 18.48 6.91 14.28
N HIS A 3 18.34 6.77 12.96
CA HIS A 3 19.10 5.77 12.19
C HIS A 3 20.63 5.92 12.23
N ALA A 4 21.14 7.13 12.45
CA ALA A 4 22.58 7.41 12.54
C ALA A 4 23.06 7.39 14.00
N ASN A 5 22.21 6.96 14.94
CA ASN A 5 22.46 7.01 16.37
C ASN A 5 22.76 8.42 16.92
N LEU A 6 22.27 9.47 16.25
CA LEU A 6 22.45 10.88 16.64
C LEU A 6 21.26 11.44 17.43
N LEU A 7 20.16 10.69 17.53
CA LEU A 7 18.98 11.07 18.28
C LEU A 7 18.35 9.81 18.89
N PRO A 8 18.01 9.79 20.18
CA PRO A 8 17.25 8.70 20.78
C PRO A 8 15.96 8.42 20.01
N CYS A 9 15.64 7.15 19.82
CA CYS A 9 14.45 6.78 19.06
C CYS A 9 13.15 7.08 19.82
N GLU A 10 13.19 7.20 21.16
CA GLU A 10 12.10 7.72 21.99
C GLU A 10 11.63 9.11 21.55
N ILE A 11 12.56 10.01 21.21
CA ILE A 11 12.22 11.34 20.71
C ILE A 11 11.49 11.24 19.36
N THR A 12 11.94 10.32 18.50
CA THR A 12 11.27 10.07 17.21
C THR A 12 9.87 9.49 17.41
N MET A 13 9.69 8.58 18.37
CA MET A 13 8.39 8.04 18.75
C MET A 13 7.45 9.12 19.28
N ASN A 14 7.97 10.06 20.08
CA ASN A 14 7.20 11.22 20.56
C ASN A 14 6.76 12.13 19.41
N MET A 15 7.60 12.31 18.38
CA MET A 15 7.18 13.03 17.17
C MET A 15 6.04 12.29 16.45
N ILE A 16 6.08 10.97 16.31
CA ILE A 16 4.99 10.23 15.64
C ILE A 16 3.63 10.42 16.33
N GLN A 17 3.61 10.77 17.63
CA GLN A 17 2.35 11.01 18.35
C GLN A 17 1.51 12.17 17.77
N TYR A 18 2.12 13.14 17.07
CA TYR A 18 1.38 14.27 16.49
C TYR A 18 0.62 13.90 15.20
N LEU A 19 0.94 12.79 14.52
CA LEU A 19 0.39 12.45 13.21
C LEU A 19 -1.15 12.50 13.12
N PRO A 20 -1.94 12.08 14.13
CA PRO A 20 -3.40 12.22 14.09
C PRO A 20 -3.90 13.64 13.89
N SER A 21 -3.10 14.66 14.25
CA SER A 21 -3.43 16.08 14.12
C SER A 21 -2.84 16.73 12.87
N GLU A 22 -2.03 16.01 12.09
CA GLU A 22 -1.43 16.53 10.86
C GLU A 22 -2.48 16.62 9.75
N THR A 23 -2.47 17.73 9.03
CA THR A 23 -3.41 18.03 7.94
C THR A 23 -2.69 18.33 6.63
N ASN A 24 -1.39 18.58 6.68
CA ASN A 24 -0.58 18.91 5.52
C ASN A 24 -0.01 17.64 4.88
N TRP A 25 -0.13 17.56 3.55
CA TRP A 25 0.40 16.45 2.76
C TRP A 25 1.90 16.23 2.95
N GLY A 26 2.71 17.30 2.86
CA GLY A 26 4.17 17.19 2.88
C GLY A 26 4.74 16.49 4.13
N PRO A 27 4.46 17.00 5.35
CA PRO A 27 4.90 16.36 6.59
C PRO A 27 4.38 14.93 6.74
N MET A 28 3.12 14.69 6.38
CA MET A 28 2.53 13.34 6.43
C MET A 28 3.30 12.36 5.54
N THR A 29 3.52 12.69 4.27
CA THR A 29 4.25 11.84 3.33
C THR A 29 5.68 11.54 3.80
N VAL A 30 6.37 12.52 4.38
CA VAL A 30 7.72 12.31 4.94
C VAL A 30 7.67 11.34 6.11
N ALA A 31 6.72 11.53 7.04
CA ALA A 31 6.55 10.63 8.18
C ALA A 31 6.25 9.19 7.72
N LEU A 32 5.29 8.99 6.81
CA LEU A 32 4.92 7.68 6.28
C LEU A 32 6.10 6.98 5.60
N ARG A 33 6.94 7.71 4.85
CA ARG A 33 8.15 7.14 4.24
C ARG A 33 9.17 6.64 5.28
N HIS A 34 9.33 7.37 6.39
CA HIS A 34 10.19 6.93 7.49
C HIS A 34 9.61 5.71 8.21
N LEU A 35 8.30 5.69 8.44
CA LEU A 35 7.59 4.56 9.01
C LEU A 35 7.71 3.31 8.12
N GLU A 36 7.57 3.44 6.81
CA GLU A 36 7.77 2.34 5.86
C GLU A 36 9.19 1.76 5.94
N LYS A 37 10.21 2.61 6.10
CA LYS A 37 11.59 2.15 6.32
C LYS A 37 11.72 1.35 7.61
N TRP A 38 11.10 1.82 8.69
CA TRP A 38 11.06 1.09 9.97
C TRP A 38 10.36 -0.24 9.84
N ARG A 39 9.20 -0.28 9.16
CA ARG A 39 8.45 -1.51 8.88
C ARG A 39 9.35 -2.56 8.23
N ARG A 40 10.08 -2.19 7.18
CA ARG A 40 10.99 -3.10 6.46
C ARG A 40 12.15 -3.62 7.30
N ILE A 41 12.73 -2.77 8.15
CA ILE A 41 13.90 -3.15 8.97
C ILE A 41 13.47 -3.98 10.18
N LEU A 42 12.34 -3.64 10.78
CA LEU A 42 11.89 -4.21 12.04
C LEU A 42 10.92 -5.38 11.87
N LYS A 43 10.47 -5.73 10.66
CA LYS A 43 9.44 -6.78 10.45
C LYS A 43 9.72 -8.14 11.11
N TYR A 44 10.98 -8.51 11.32
CA TYR A 44 11.39 -9.76 11.98
C TYR A 44 11.92 -9.55 13.41
N SER A 45 11.74 -8.36 13.97
CA SER A 45 12.14 -8.03 15.34
C SER A 45 10.99 -8.25 16.33
N GLU A 46 11.33 -8.51 17.59
CA GLU A 46 10.36 -8.77 18.66
C GLU A 46 9.45 -7.57 18.94
N CYS A 47 9.92 -6.34 18.73
CA CYS A 47 9.14 -5.12 18.97
C CYS A 47 8.18 -4.76 17.83
N PHE A 48 8.19 -5.51 16.72
CA PHE A 48 7.41 -5.16 15.53
C PHE A 48 5.91 -5.13 15.78
N LEU A 49 5.38 -6.11 16.54
CA LEU A 49 3.95 -6.19 16.84
C LEU A 49 3.48 -4.92 17.55
N MET A 50 4.18 -4.52 18.60
CA MET A 50 3.87 -3.33 19.39
C MET A 50 3.98 -2.05 18.56
N LEU A 51 5.01 -1.94 17.72
CA LEU A 51 5.16 -0.82 16.79
C LEU A 51 3.99 -0.78 15.79
N SER A 52 3.64 -1.92 15.20
CA SER A 52 2.55 -2.04 14.23
C SER A 52 1.22 -1.59 14.84
N GLU A 53 0.87 -2.07 16.03
CA GLU A 53 -0.34 -1.65 16.74
C GLU A 53 -0.36 -0.14 17.01
N PHE A 54 0.75 0.41 17.49
CA PHE A 54 0.88 1.84 17.72
C PHE A 54 0.67 2.66 16.44
N ILE A 55 1.30 2.26 15.33
CA ILE A 55 1.16 2.97 14.04
C ILE A 55 -0.26 2.83 13.49
N LYS A 56 -0.86 1.64 13.51
CA LYS A 56 -2.26 1.41 13.09
C LYS A 56 -3.21 2.33 13.83
N MET A 57 -3.08 2.42 15.16
CA MET A 57 -3.91 3.31 15.98
C MET A 57 -3.79 4.78 15.54
N LYS A 58 -2.57 5.26 15.26
CA LYS A 58 -2.37 6.65 14.80
C LYS A 58 -2.96 6.87 13.41
N LEU A 59 -2.77 5.94 12.48
CA LEU A 59 -3.31 6.03 11.13
C LEU A 59 -4.82 5.94 11.10
N ALA A 60 -5.45 5.10 11.93
CA ALA A 60 -6.89 4.96 12.03
C ALA A 60 -7.57 6.32 12.30
N THR A 61 -7.06 7.10 13.26
CA THR A 61 -7.58 8.44 13.55
C THR A 61 -7.45 9.41 12.38
N VAL A 62 -6.38 9.28 11.56
CA VAL A 62 -6.22 10.09 10.34
C VAL A 62 -7.23 9.65 9.28
N ILE A 63 -7.42 8.34 9.11
CA ILE A 63 -8.34 7.73 8.14
C ILE A 63 -9.79 8.15 8.39
N GLU A 64 -10.21 8.20 9.65
CA GLU A 64 -11.54 8.67 10.06
C GLU A 64 -11.82 10.11 9.57
N LYS A 65 -10.79 10.97 9.49
CA LYS A 65 -10.93 12.36 9.06
C LYS A 65 -10.91 12.53 7.54
N ILE A 66 -10.14 11.72 6.81
CA ILE A 66 -9.93 11.88 5.36
C ILE A 66 -10.88 11.03 4.50
N GLY A 67 -11.39 9.93 5.05
CA GLY A 67 -12.31 9.02 4.37
C GLY A 67 -11.69 8.24 3.19
N TRP A 68 -12.54 7.45 2.53
CA TRP A 68 -12.20 6.60 1.39
C TRP A 68 -12.77 7.11 0.05
N THR A 69 -13.38 8.28 0.05
CA THR A 69 -13.94 8.94 -1.13
C THR A 69 -12.89 9.86 -1.76
N ASP A 70 -12.78 9.92 -3.09
CA ASP A 70 -11.85 10.83 -3.76
C ASP A 70 -12.44 12.24 -3.91
N ASP A 71 -12.69 12.89 -2.78
CA ASP A 71 -13.27 14.23 -2.68
C ASP A 71 -12.39 15.19 -1.88
N GLY A 72 -12.78 16.47 -1.84
CA GLY A 72 -12.11 17.53 -1.07
C GLY A 72 -11.00 18.26 -1.82
N ASP A 73 -10.27 19.08 -1.06
CA ASP A 73 -9.17 19.90 -1.55
C ASP A 73 -7.96 19.05 -1.98
N GLU A 74 -7.11 19.60 -2.86
CA GLU A 74 -5.98 18.92 -3.49
C GLU A 74 -5.04 18.31 -2.45
N ALA A 75 -4.74 19.02 -1.36
CA ALA A 75 -3.89 18.51 -0.29
C ALA A 75 -4.45 17.22 0.35
N LYS A 76 -5.78 17.15 0.56
CA LYS A 76 -6.44 15.95 1.09
C LYS A 76 -6.44 14.82 0.06
N ARG A 77 -6.68 15.14 -1.22
CA ARG A 77 -6.66 14.15 -2.31
C ARG A 77 -5.29 13.51 -2.52
N LEU A 78 -4.22 14.28 -2.34
CA LEU A 78 -2.85 13.77 -2.40
C LEU A 78 -2.45 12.98 -1.13
N MET A 79 -2.91 13.41 0.05
CA MET A 79 -2.60 12.74 1.33
C MET A 79 -3.34 11.43 1.51
N ARG A 80 -4.57 11.33 1.02
CA ARG A 80 -5.43 10.16 1.15
C ARG A 80 -4.79 8.86 0.67
N PRO A 81 -4.32 8.73 -0.58
CA PRO A 81 -3.75 7.47 -1.05
C PRO A 81 -2.49 7.07 -0.26
N GLU A 82 -1.66 8.03 0.17
CA GLU A 82 -0.47 7.77 0.98
C GLU A 82 -0.81 7.15 2.34
N VAL A 83 -1.78 7.75 3.05
CA VAL A 83 -2.22 7.27 4.37
C VAL A 83 -2.91 5.92 4.25
N LEU A 84 -3.81 5.76 3.28
CA LEU A 84 -4.55 4.51 3.09
C LEU A 84 -3.64 3.36 2.66
N LEU A 85 -2.70 3.61 1.73
CA LEU A 85 -1.72 2.62 1.32
C LEU A 85 -0.84 2.21 2.49
N SER A 86 -0.39 3.18 3.30
CA SER A 86 0.38 2.89 4.51
C SER A 86 -0.40 2.00 5.47
N SER A 87 -1.66 2.33 5.76
CA SER A 87 -2.51 1.53 6.64
C SER A 87 -2.65 0.08 6.16
N VAL A 88 -2.88 -0.10 4.86
CA VAL A 88 -2.92 -1.43 4.21
C VAL A 88 -1.57 -2.16 4.34
N LEU A 89 -0.44 -1.49 4.11
CA LEU A 89 0.91 -2.07 4.23
C LEU A 89 1.31 -2.41 5.67
N TRP A 90 0.75 -1.69 6.65
CA TRP A 90 0.86 -2.04 8.06
C TRP A 90 -0.09 -3.18 8.45
N GLU A 91 -0.92 -3.68 7.54
CA GLU A 91 -1.88 -4.77 7.75
C GLU A 91 -3.03 -4.42 8.68
N ASP A 92 -3.52 -3.20 8.58
CA ASP A 92 -4.78 -2.83 9.22
C ASP A 92 -5.97 -3.60 8.61
N ILE A 93 -6.68 -4.36 9.44
CA ILE A 93 -7.73 -5.29 9.00
C ILE A 93 -8.90 -4.53 8.38
N ASP A 94 -9.28 -3.39 8.96
CA ASP A 94 -10.39 -2.57 8.46
C ASP A 94 -10.05 -1.98 7.10
N SER A 95 -8.82 -1.49 6.93
CA SER A 95 -8.33 -0.95 5.66
C SER A 95 -8.24 -2.01 4.56
N ILE A 96 -7.75 -3.21 4.89
CA ILE A 96 -7.73 -4.35 3.95
C ILE A 96 -9.17 -4.74 3.56
N THR A 97 -10.07 -4.81 4.53
CA THR A 97 -11.47 -5.17 4.28
C THR A 97 -12.17 -4.13 3.40
N LYS A 98 -11.93 -2.83 3.62
CA LYS A 98 -12.47 -1.75 2.78
C LYS A 98 -11.92 -1.81 1.36
N ALA A 99 -10.61 -1.97 1.18
CA ALA A 99 -9.98 -2.15 -0.13
C ALA A 99 -10.59 -3.34 -0.88
N LYS A 100 -10.73 -4.48 -0.20
CA LYS A 100 -11.37 -5.68 -0.73
C LYS A 100 -12.79 -5.42 -1.21
N ASN A 101 -13.60 -4.74 -0.40
CA ASN A 101 -14.98 -4.40 -0.73
C ASN A 101 -15.07 -3.48 -1.95
N MET A 102 -14.15 -2.51 -2.08
CA MET A 102 -14.10 -1.65 -3.27
C MET A 102 -13.78 -2.44 -4.54
N LEU A 103 -12.82 -3.37 -4.47
CA LEU A 103 -12.53 -4.24 -5.62
C LEU A 103 -13.71 -5.16 -5.95
N ASN A 104 -14.38 -5.72 -4.94
CA ASN A 104 -15.59 -6.52 -5.14
C ASN A 104 -16.72 -5.70 -5.79
N GLN A 105 -16.90 -4.45 -5.39
CA GLN A 105 -17.89 -3.58 -6.02
C GLN A 105 -17.58 -3.36 -7.50
N PHE A 106 -16.31 -3.10 -7.83
CA PHE A 106 -15.86 -2.98 -9.22
C PHE A 106 -16.13 -4.28 -10.02
N LEU A 107 -15.87 -5.44 -9.43
CA LEU A 107 -16.05 -6.75 -10.07
C LEU A 107 -17.52 -7.12 -10.32
N TYR A 108 -18.38 -6.95 -9.32
CA TYR A 108 -19.72 -7.54 -9.32
C TYR A 108 -20.85 -6.55 -9.60
N TYR A 109 -20.61 -5.24 -9.51
CA TYR A 109 -21.64 -4.20 -9.65
C TYR A 109 -21.34 -3.24 -10.80
N ASN A 110 -21.30 -3.77 -12.02
CA ASN A 110 -21.19 -3.00 -13.28
C ASN A 110 -19.96 -2.08 -13.40
N GLY A 111 -18.80 -2.45 -12.83
CA GLY A 111 -17.55 -1.76 -13.13
C GLY A 111 -17.47 -0.33 -12.59
N THR A 112 -18.02 -0.05 -11.41
CA THR A 112 -17.86 1.25 -10.74
C THR A 112 -16.38 1.62 -10.68
N ALA A 113 -15.98 2.61 -11.49
CA ALA A 113 -14.57 2.90 -11.72
C ALA A 113 -13.86 3.21 -10.41
N ILE A 114 -12.84 2.41 -10.06
CA ILE A 114 -11.98 2.71 -8.92
C ILE A 114 -11.28 4.04 -9.21
N PRO A 115 -11.41 5.07 -8.34
CA PRO A 115 -10.76 6.35 -8.54
C PRO A 115 -9.25 6.16 -8.78
N PRO A 116 -8.65 6.83 -9.77
CA PRO A 116 -7.23 6.64 -10.12
C PRO A 116 -6.28 6.74 -8.92
N ASN A 117 -6.57 7.67 -8.00
CA ASN A 117 -5.78 7.89 -6.79
C ASN A 117 -5.81 6.68 -5.84
N LEU A 118 -6.90 5.91 -5.82
CA LEU A 118 -7.11 4.81 -4.87
C LEU A 118 -6.77 3.44 -5.44
N ARG A 119 -6.45 3.33 -6.73
CA ARG A 119 -6.20 2.03 -7.40
C ARG A 119 -5.12 1.20 -6.72
N GLU A 120 -3.96 1.81 -6.44
CA GLU A 120 -2.86 1.11 -5.79
C GLU A 120 -3.24 0.60 -4.39
N VAL A 121 -3.97 1.41 -3.61
CA VAL A 121 -4.50 1.03 -2.29
C VAL A 121 -5.43 -0.16 -2.41
N VAL A 122 -6.39 -0.10 -3.34
CA VAL A 122 -7.41 -1.13 -3.54
C VAL A 122 -6.77 -2.43 -3.99
N TYR A 123 -5.91 -2.42 -5.02
CA TYR A 123 -5.22 -3.62 -5.49
C TYR A 123 -4.33 -4.22 -4.39
N THR A 124 -3.55 -3.39 -3.69
CA THR A 124 -2.64 -3.88 -2.64
C THR A 124 -3.42 -4.49 -1.47
N GLY A 125 -4.48 -3.83 -1.02
CA GLY A 125 -5.31 -4.33 0.09
C GLY A 125 -6.04 -5.61 -0.26
N SER A 126 -6.61 -5.72 -1.46
CA SER A 126 -7.24 -6.96 -1.91
C SER A 126 -6.26 -8.12 -2.04
N ILE A 127 -5.01 -7.88 -2.46
CA ILE A 127 -4.00 -8.94 -2.57
C ILE A 127 -3.50 -9.37 -1.20
N LEU A 128 -3.35 -8.43 -0.26
CA LEU A 128 -3.00 -8.74 1.13
C LEU A 128 -4.12 -9.48 1.88
N SER A 129 -5.35 -9.47 1.38
CA SER A 129 -6.42 -10.33 1.92
C SER A 129 -6.16 -11.82 1.70
N GLY A 130 -5.23 -12.18 0.81
CA GLY A 130 -4.80 -13.56 0.55
C GLY A 130 -5.74 -14.39 -0.34
N GLU A 131 -6.82 -13.80 -0.87
CA GLU A 131 -7.77 -14.53 -1.72
C GLU A 131 -7.27 -14.59 -3.17
N TYR A 132 -7.18 -15.80 -3.73
CA TYR A 132 -6.70 -16.05 -5.10
C TYR A 132 -7.45 -15.25 -6.16
N ILE A 133 -8.76 -15.06 -6.00
CA ILE A 133 -9.61 -14.39 -6.99
C ILE A 133 -9.16 -12.95 -7.26
N TYR A 134 -8.74 -12.20 -6.24
CA TYR A 134 -8.27 -10.82 -6.43
C TYR A 134 -6.90 -10.78 -7.09
N TRP A 135 -6.01 -11.70 -6.72
CA TRP A 135 -4.71 -11.80 -7.37
C TRP A 135 -4.86 -12.13 -8.86
N GLN A 136 -5.69 -13.12 -9.18
CA GLN A 136 -5.96 -13.53 -10.57
C GLN A 136 -6.57 -12.37 -11.37
N HIS A 137 -7.53 -11.65 -10.78
CA HIS A 137 -8.12 -10.47 -11.43
C HIS A 137 -7.08 -9.37 -11.70
N CYS A 138 -6.24 -9.03 -10.72
CA CYS A 138 -5.20 -8.02 -10.90
C CYS A 138 -4.19 -8.44 -11.99
N TRP A 139 -3.86 -9.73 -12.06
CA TRP A 139 -3.00 -10.28 -13.11
C TRP A 139 -3.64 -10.17 -14.50
N GLU A 140 -4.89 -10.57 -14.65
CA GLU A 140 -5.63 -10.47 -15.92
C GLU A 140 -5.77 -9.02 -16.38
N ARG A 141 -6.06 -8.10 -15.45
CA ARG A 141 -6.10 -6.66 -15.72
C ARG A 141 -4.74 -6.16 -16.22
N PHE A 142 -3.65 -6.56 -15.57
CA PHE A 142 -2.30 -6.20 -16.01
C PHE A 142 -2.02 -6.66 -17.45
N ILE A 143 -2.30 -7.93 -17.77
CA ILE A 143 -2.12 -8.49 -19.12
C ILE A 143 -2.98 -7.77 -20.16
N ALA A 144 -4.24 -7.43 -19.82
CA ALA A 144 -5.11 -6.68 -20.71
C ALA A 144 -4.53 -5.29 -21.03
N LEU A 145 -4.00 -4.59 -20.01
CA LEU A 145 -3.38 -3.27 -20.16
C LEU A 145 -2.04 -3.31 -20.90
N GLN A 146 -1.33 -4.44 -20.93
CA GLN A 146 -0.10 -4.56 -21.72
C GLN A 146 -0.33 -4.34 -23.22
N ARG A 147 -1.55 -4.61 -23.71
CA ARG A 147 -1.93 -4.43 -25.11
C ARG A 147 -2.25 -2.97 -25.47
N THR A 148 -2.33 -2.08 -24.47
CA THR A 148 -2.73 -0.68 -24.64
C THR A 148 -1.62 0.25 -24.14
N SER A 149 -1.11 1.12 -25.01
CA SER A 149 0.00 2.04 -24.67
C SER A 149 -0.35 3.07 -23.59
N GLU A 150 -1.63 3.37 -23.39
CA GLU A 150 -2.11 4.51 -22.57
C GLU A 150 -2.22 4.23 -21.06
N SER A 151 -1.83 3.04 -20.55
CA SER A 151 -2.04 2.68 -19.14
C SER A 151 -0.78 2.22 -18.40
N PHE A 152 0.35 2.89 -18.63
CA PHE A 152 1.61 2.58 -17.93
C PHE A 152 1.51 2.72 -16.40
N VAL A 153 0.82 3.76 -15.91
CA VAL A 153 0.70 4.03 -14.47
C VAL A 153 -0.04 2.91 -13.75
N GLU A 154 -1.22 2.51 -14.25
CA GLU A 154 -2.02 1.44 -13.65
C GLU A 154 -1.29 0.10 -13.70
N ARG A 155 -0.55 -0.19 -14.78
CA ARG A 155 0.32 -1.38 -14.88
C ARG A 155 1.34 -1.41 -13.75
N MET A 156 2.04 -0.31 -13.47
CA MET A 156 3.01 -0.26 -12.38
C MET A 156 2.35 -0.45 -11.01
N GLN A 157 1.16 0.15 -10.80
CA GLN A 157 0.39 -0.03 -9.57
C GLN A 157 -0.03 -1.50 -9.36
N LEU A 158 -0.47 -2.18 -10.42
CA LEU A 158 -0.82 -3.60 -10.38
C LEU A 158 0.40 -4.46 -10.06
N LEU A 159 1.55 -4.22 -10.69
CA LEU A 159 2.78 -4.97 -10.40
C LEU A 159 3.26 -4.77 -8.96
N ARG A 160 3.15 -3.54 -8.43
CA ARG A 160 3.42 -3.28 -7.00
C ARG A 160 2.51 -4.11 -6.12
N ALA A 161 1.21 -4.08 -6.38
CA ALA A 161 0.22 -4.80 -5.59
C ALA A 161 0.43 -6.33 -5.66
N LEU A 162 0.60 -6.89 -6.86
CA LEU A 162 0.85 -8.32 -7.12
C LEU A 162 2.08 -8.83 -6.36
N GLY A 163 3.14 -8.02 -6.29
CA GLY A 163 4.34 -8.36 -5.53
C GLY A 163 4.13 -8.41 -4.02
N ARG A 164 3.06 -7.81 -3.47
CA ARG A 164 2.77 -7.81 -2.02
C ARG A 164 2.03 -9.05 -1.53
N THR A 165 1.73 -10.03 -2.38
CA THR A 165 1.09 -11.26 -1.91
C THR A 165 1.96 -11.98 -0.87
N LYS A 166 1.34 -12.53 0.17
CA LYS A 166 2.00 -13.32 1.21
C LYS A 166 2.03 -14.82 0.90
N ASP A 167 1.32 -15.25 -0.13
CA ASP A 167 1.27 -16.63 -0.57
C ASP A 167 2.53 -16.96 -1.40
N ALA A 168 3.37 -17.87 -0.90
CA ALA A 168 4.60 -18.28 -1.55
C ALA A 168 4.38 -18.90 -2.94
N TRP A 169 3.26 -19.59 -3.17
CA TRP A 169 2.92 -20.12 -4.48
C TRP A 169 2.61 -19.00 -5.47
N LEU A 170 1.86 -17.97 -5.05
CA LEU A 170 1.57 -16.80 -5.88
C LEU A 170 2.81 -15.96 -6.16
N GLN A 171 3.71 -15.81 -5.19
CA GLN A 171 5.01 -15.14 -5.41
C GLN A 171 5.84 -15.87 -6.47
N ASN A 172 5.97 -17.19 -6.37
CA ASN A 172 6.70 -18.00 -7.34
C ASN A 172 6.06 -17.95 -8.74
N ARG A 173 4.73 -17.99 -8.80
CA ARG A 173 3.99 -17.83 -10.05
C ARG A 173 4.21 -16.45 -10.67
N LEU A 174 4.23 -15.39 -9.87
CA LEU A 174 4.52 -14.04 -10.37
C LEU A 174 5.94 -13.99 -10.95
N LEU A 175 6.93 -14.51 -10.21
CA LEU A 175 8.33 -14.52 -10.64
C LEU A 175 8.53 -15.26 -11.96
N SER A 176 7.85 -16.39 -12.18
CA SER A 176 7.98 -17.14 -13.44
C SER A 176 7.48 -16.34 -14.64
N HIS A 177 6.39 -15.57 -14.49
CA HIS A 177 5.86 -14.71 -15.55
C HIS A 177 6.72 -13.46 -15.79
N VAL A 178 7.30 -12.88 -14.74
CA VAL A 178 7.96 -11.57 -14.80
C VAL A 178 9.31 -11.62 -15.53
N THR A 179 9.96 -12.79 -15.59
CA THR A 179 11.24 -12.96 -16.33
C THR A 179 11.17 -12.56 -17.81
N MET A 180 9.98 -12.52 -18.41
CA MET A 180 9.77 -12.15 -19.82
C MET A 180 9.37 -10.68 -20.02
N LEU A 181 9.29 -9.89 -18.95
CA LEU A 181 8.86 -8.50 -18.98
C LEU A 181 10.04 -7.53 -19.19
N PRO A 182 9.78 -6.27 -19.63
CA PRO A 182 10.80 -5.23 -19.68
C PRO A 182 11.44 -4.99 -18.31
N THR A 183 12.72 -4.63 -18.29
CA THR A 183 13.53 -4.48 -17.07
C THR A 183 12.87 -3.58 -16.01
N VAL A 184 12.18 -2.50 -16.44
CA VAL A 184 11.48 -1.58 -15.52
C VAL A 184 10.38 -2.30 -14.73
N GLU A 185 9.62 -3.18 -15.39
CA GLU A 185 8.55 -3.96 -14.77
C GLU A 185 9.12 -5.03 -13.83
N VAL A 186 10.22 -5.67 -14.23
CA VAL A 186 10.93 -6.65 -13.41
C VAL A 186 11.41 -6.02 -12.10
N VAL A 187 12.09 -4.88 -12.18
CA VAL A 187 12.58 -4.16 -11.00
C VAL A 187 11.41 -3.77 -10.08
N GLN A 188 10.29 -3.33 -10.66
CA GLN A 188 9.11 -2.94 -9.88
C GLN A 188 8.56 -4.11 -9.05
N VAL A 189 8.47 -5.31 -9.64
CA VAL A 189 8.01 -6.51 -8.95
C VAL A 189 8.99 -6.95 -7.87
N LEU A 190 10.30 -7.00 -8.17
CA LEU A 190 11.30 -7.43 -7.21
C LEU A 190 11.35 -6.51 -5.98
N GLN A 191 11.22 -5.19 -6.19
CA GLN A 191 11.12 -4.22 -5.09
C GLN A 191 9.86 -4.42 -4.24
N ALA A 192 8.73 -4.78 -4.88
CA ALA A 192 7.48 -5.03 -4.18
C ALA A 192 7.55 -6.30 -3.31
N ILE A 193 8.08 -7.41 -3.86
CA ILE A 193 8.28 -8.67 -3.12
C ILE A 193 9.22 -8.46 -1.93
N ALA A 194 10.32 -7.73 -2.12
CA ALA A 194 11.28 -7.48 -1.04
C ALA A 194 10.66 -6.70 0.14
N GLY A 195 9.72 -5.81 -0.13
CA GLY A 195 9.06 -5.01 0.89
C GLY A 195 7.73 -5.58 1.40
N THR A 196 7.35 -6.80 1.00
CA THR A 196 6.09 -7.43 1.43
C THR A 196 6.00 -7.42 2.96
N PRO A 197 4.84 -6.98 3.53
CA PRO A 197 4.60 -7.03 4.97
C PRO A 197 4.76 -8.42 5.57
#